data_AF-A0AA37EII0-F1
#
_entry.id   AF-A0AA37EII0-F1
#
_cell.length_a   1.000
_cell.length_b   1.000
_cell.length_c   1.000
_cell.angle_alpha   90.00
_cell.angle_beta   90.00
_cell.angle_gamma   90.00
#
_symmetry.space_group_name_H-M   'P 1'
#
loop_
_entity.id
_entity.type
_entity.pdbx_description
1 polymer ?
#
loop_
_entity_poly.entity_id
_entity_poly.type
_entity_poly.pdbx_seq_one_letter_code
_entity_poly.pdbx_strand_id
1 'polypeptide(L)'
;MKYETRLEMLKLSDIVAAPYNPREDIESGSDEYKALRRSIELNGMVEPPVVNLHNMRCIGGNQRLVVLRDLGWKEVLCSVIDQPDESKEMKLCLALNRIEGRWDTDRLGELLRDDEVLEFETGFDRDEVLVYRQLGGDGEGEDADDDPDWDQDEDPDAEDADGEEEDEPAGGDDEPAMGTTVVRIGHLHFKVEVPRYKRLVESIRDAGIFDQGEIAQEMKRRLLRHD
;
A
#
# COMPACT_ATOMS: atom_id res chain seq x y z
N MET A 1 -33.91 -8.70 11.20
CA MET A 1 -33.98 -9.84 10.26
C MET A 1 -32.59 -10.47 10.25
N LYS A 2 -32.46 -11.77 10.54
CA LYS A 2 -31.19 -12.50 10.46
C LYS A 2 -31.19 -13.25 9.13
N TYR A 3 -30.07 -13.25 8.41
CA TYR A 3 -29.90 -14.08 7.22
C TYR A 3 -29.63 -15.52 7.67
N GLU A 4 -30.29 -16.48 7.04
CA GLU A 4 -29.89 -17.88 7.15
C GLU A 4 -28.71 -18.09 6.20
N THR A 5 -27.60 -18.57 6.74
CA THR A 5 -26.35 -18.78 6.02
C THR A 5 -26.01 -20.26 6.04
N ARG A 6 -25.48 -20.77 4.93
CA ARG A 6 -24.93 -22.12 4.82
C ARG A 6 -23.72 -22.09 3.89
N LEU A 7 -22.91 -23.14 3.95
CA LEU A 7 -21.75 -23.28 3.07
C LEU A 7 -22.09 -24.23 1.93
N GLU A 8 -21.88 -23.79 0.69
CA GLU A 8 -22.14 -24.58 -0.52
C GLU A 8 -21.01 -24.42 -1.53
N MET A 9 -20.69 -25.52 -2.23
CA MET A 9 -19.77 -25.47 -3.37
C MET A 9 -20.51 -24.91 -4.58
N LEU A 10 -20.03 -23.79 -5.11
CA LEU A 10 -20.59 -23.14 -6.30
C LEU A 10 -19.56 -23.13 -7.43
N LYS A 11 -20.04 -23.23 -8.67
CA LYS A 11 -19.20 -23.05 -9.86
C LYS A 11 -18.82 -21.59 -10.00
N LEU A 12 -17.54 -21.34 -10.22
CA LEU A 12 -17.00 -19.99 -10.42
C LEU A 12 -17.58 -19.29 -11.66
N SER A 13 -18.03 -20.07 -12.66
CA SER A 13 -18.70 -19.57 -13.85
C SER A 13 -20.09 -18.98 -13.58
N ASP A 14 -20.74 -19.43 -12.51
CA ASP A 14 -22.12 -19.07 -12.22
C ASP A 14 -22.19 -17.83 -11.32
N ILE A 15 -21.08 -17.50 -10.64
CA ILE A 15 -20.99 -16.37 -9.73
C ILE A 15 -20.72 -15.08 -10.51
N VAL A 16 -21.59 -14.09 -10.31
CA VAL A 16 -21.57 -12.79 -10.99
C VAL A 16 -21.14 -11.70 -10.02
N ALA A 17 -20.41 -10.69 -10.49
CA ALA A 17 -20.12 -9.49 -9.69
C ALA A 17 -21.41 -8.69 -9.42
N ALA A 18 -21.57 -8.16 -8.21
CA ALA A 18 -22.67 -7.27 -7.91
C ALA A 18 -22.48 -5.91 -8.64
N PRO A 19 -23.46 -5.43 -9.42
CA PRO A 19 -23.30 -4.23 -10.26
C PRO A 19 -23.15 -2.92 -9.46
N TYR A 20 -23.54 -2.94 -8.19
CA TYR A 20 -23.44 -1.81 -7.27
C TYR A 20 -22.26 -1.96 -6.28
N ASN A 21 -21.37 -2.93 -6.49
CA ASN A 21 -20.17 -3.07 -5.65
C ASN A 21 -19.27 -1.83 -5.85
N PRO A 22 -19.03 -1.01 -4.81
CA PRO A 22 -18.27 0.22 -4.96
C PRO A 22 -16.75 0.02 -4.95
N ARG A 23 -16.26 -1.17 -4.58
CA ARG A 23 -14.82 -1.48 -4.60
C ARG A 23 -14.34 -1.66 -6.03
N GLU A 24 -13.21 -1.05 -6.35
CA GLU A 24 -12.49 -1.27 -7.60
C GLU A 24 -12.01 -2.73 -7.67
N ASP A 25 -12.04 -3.29 -8.88
CA ASP A 25 -11.50 -4.62 -9.12
C ASP A 25 -9.99 -4.59 -8.99
N ILE A 26 -9.45 -5.67 -8.42
CA ILE A 26 -8.01 -5.81 -8.24
C ILE A 26 -7.33 -6.06 -9.59
N GLU A 27 -6.34 -5.24 -9.93
CA GLU A 27 -5.63 -5.36 -11.19
C GLU A 27 -4.64 -6.54 -11.17
N SER A 28 -4.68 -7.37 -12.21
CA SER A 28 -3.71 -8.46 -12.37
C SER A 28 -2.29 -7.88 -12.43
N GLY A 29 -1.49 -8.17 -11.40
CA GLY A 29 -0.11 -7.69 -11.30
C GLY A 29 0.13 -6.57 -10.30
N SER A 30 -0.91 -6.03 -9.65
CA SER A 30 -0.74 -5.17 -8.47
C SER A 30 -0.09 -5.97 -7.31
N ASP A 31 0.52 -5.27 -6.37
CA ASP A 31 1.16 -5.94 -5.22
C ASP A 31 0.12 -6.59 -4.31
N GLU A 32 -1.03 -5.95 -4.14
CA GLU A 32 -2.22 -6.52 -3.48
C GLU A 32 -2.66 -7.83 -4.16
N TYR A 33 -2.68 -7.88 -5.50
CA TYR A 33 -3.05 -9.09 -6.24
C TYR A 33 -2.07 -10.21 -5.97
N LYS A 34 -0.76 -9.91 -6.05
CA LYS A 34 0.30 -10.89 -5.83
C LYS A 34 0.25 -11.44 -4.40
N ALA A 35 0.07 -10.57 -3.40
CA ALA A 35 -0.06 -10.97 -2.01
C ALA A 35 -1.28 -11.87 -1.80
N LEU A 36 -2.45 -11.47 -2.32
CA LEU A 36 -3.67 -12.26 -2.21
C LEU A 36 -3.54 -13.62 -2.92
N ARG A 37 -2.92 -13.65 -4.10
CA ARG A 37 -2.64 -14.88 -4.84
C ARG A 37 -1.72 -15.82 -4.07
N ARG A 38 -0.59 -15.33 -3.55
CA ARG A 38 0.34 -16.15 -2.75
C ARG A 38 -0.34 -16.68 -1.49
N SER A 39 -1.13 -15.84 -0.81
CA SER A 39 -1.90 -16.28 0.36
C SER A 39 -2.87 -17.42 0.04
N ILE A 40 -3.59 -17.35 -1.08
CA ILE A 40 -4.49 -18.43 -1.54
C ILE A 40 -3.72 -19.68 -1.97
N GLU A 41 -2.56 -19.55 -2.62
CA GLU A 41 -1.74 -20.69 -3.01
C GLU A 41 -1.15 -21.44 -1.81
N LEU A 42 -0.75 -20.71 -0.76
CA LEU A 42 -0.16 -21.28 0.46
C LEU A 42 -1.21 -21.88 1.40
N ASN A 43 -2.31 -21.16 1.62
CA ASN A 43 -3.29 -21.50 2.67
C ASN A 43 -4.59 -22.11 2.12
N GLY A 44 -4.78 -22.07 0.79
CA GLY A 44 -6.07 -22.34 0.19
C GLY A 44 -7.10 -21.24 0.49
N MET A 45 -8.36 -21.52 0.18
CA MET A 45 -9.46 -20.58 0.39
C MET A 45 -10.06 -20.74 1.81
N VAL A 46 -9.46 -20.05 2.79
CA VAL A 46 -9.88 -20.14 4.20
C VAL A 46 -11.16 -19.35 4.47
N GLU A 47 -11.30 -18.15 3.92
CA GLU A 47 -12.47 -17.29 4.14
C GLU A 47 -13.39 -17.28 2.89
N PRO A 48 -14.49 -18.05 2.87
CA PRO A 48 -15.30 -18.22 1.67
C PRO A 48 -15.98 -16.90 1.23
N PRO A 49 -16.08 -16.63 -0.08
CA PRO A 49 -16.83 -15.49 -0.59
C PRO A 49 -18.32 -15.63 -0.24
N VAL A 50 -19.01 -14.48 -0.14
CA VAL A 50 -20.43 -14.42 0.18
C VAL A 50 -21.23 -14.24 -1.10
N VAL A 51 -22.14 -15.17 -1.40
CA VAL A 51 -22.94 -15.18 -2.63
C VAL A 51 -24.43 -15.23 -2.28
N ASN A 52 -25.24 -14.43 -2.98
CA ASN A 52 -26.69 -14.54 -2.92
C ASN A 52 -27.19 -15.54 -3.98
N LEU A 53 -27.81 -16.64 -3.57
CA LEU A 53 -28.34 -17.66 -4.47
C LEU A 53 -29.52 -17.16 -5.32
N HIS A 54 -30.20 -16.10 -4.87
CA HIS A 54 -31.35 -15.56 -5.60
C HIS A 54 -30.97 -15.09 -7.02
N ASN A 55 -29.77 -14.53 -7.17
CA ASN A 55 -29.29 -13.94 -8.43
C ASN A 55 -27.82 -14.27 -8.74
N MET A 56 -27.22 -15.16 -7.95
CA MET A 56 -25.82 -15.60 -8.03
C MET A 56 -24.78 -14.47 -7.90
N ARG A 57 -25.14 -13.34 -7.28
CA ARG A 57 -24.22 -12.22 -7.10
C ARG A 57 -23.30 -12.44 -5.91
N CYS A 58 -22.01 -12.17 -6.11
CA CYS A 58 -21.04 -12.03 -5.05
C CYS A 58 -21.20 -10.68 -4.35
N ILE A 59 -21.52 -10.72 -3.06
CA ILE A 59 -21.71 -9.54 -2.21
C ILE A 59 -20.56 -9.34 -1.22
N GLY A 60 -19.58 -10.24 -1.21
CA GLY A 60 -18.36 -10.15 -0.39
C GLY A 60 -17.28 -11.10 -0.90
N GLY A 61 -16.02 -10.63 -0.97
CA GLY A 61 -14.89 -11.42 -1.47
C GLY A 61 -14.68 -11.37 -2.99
N ASN A 62 -15.12 -10.29 -3.67
CA ASN A 62 -14.97 -10.11 -5.13
C ASN A 62 -13.52 -10.24 -5.61
N GLN A 63 -12.56 -9.63 -4.91
CA GLN A 63 -11.13 -9.69 -5.26
C GLN A 63 -10.59 -11.14 -5.22
N ARG A 64 -11.05 -11.96 -4.25
CA ARG A 64 -10.66 -13.37 -4.16
C ARG A 64 -11.20 -14.16 -5.36
N LEU A 65 -12.41 -13.86 -5.82
CA LEU A 65 -12.96 -14.50 -7.02
C LEU A 65 -12.17 -14.18 -8.29
N VAL A 66 -11.62 -12.97 -8.41
CA VAL A 66 -10.72 -12.61 -9.53
C VAL A 66 -9.50 -13.52 -9.51
N VAL A 67 -8.81 -13.60 -8.38
CA VAL A 67 -7.62 -14.44 -8.21
C VAL A 67 -7.94 -15.93 -8.46
N LEU A 68 -9.05 -16.45 -7.92
CA LEU A 68 -9.44 -17.85 -8.12
C LEU A 68 -9.72 -18.20 -9.59
N ARG A 69 -10.32 -17.26 -10.34
CA ARG A 69 -10.55 -17.44 -11.78
C ARG A 69 -9.22 -17.48 -12.54
N ASP A 70 -8.28 -16.61 -12.19
CA ASP A 70 -6.95 -16.58 -12.81
C ASP A 70 -6.13 -17.84 -12.48
N LEU A 71 -6.27 -18.38 -11.27
CA LEU A 71 -5.69 -19.66 -10.86
C LEU A 71 -6.37 -20.88 -11.55
N GLY A 72 -7.43 -20.67 -12.32
CA GLY A 72 -8.08 -21.71 -13.11
C GLY A 72 -9.04 -22.62 -12.33
N TRP A 73 -9.41 -22.24 -11.09
CA TRP A 73 -10.34 -23.01 -10.28
C TRP A 73 -11.72 -23.10 -10.95
N LYS A 74 -12.44 -24.21 -10.71
CA LYS A 74 -13.78 -24.45 -11.29
C LYS A 74 -14.90 -24.23 -10.30
N GLU A 75 -14.66 -24.60 -9.05
CA GLU A 75 -15.63 -24.51 -7.97
C GLU A 75 -14.96 -23.93 -6.73
N VAL A 76 -15.73 -23.23 -5.91
CA VAL A 76 -15.27 -22.65 -4.65
C VAL A 76 -16.36 -22.80 -3.60
N LEU A 77 -15.94 -23.01 -2.35
CA LEU A 77 -16.84 -23.00 -1.21
C LEU A 77 -17.30 -21.57 -0.94
N CYS A 78 -18.60 -21.33 -0.96
CA CYS A 78 -19.21 -20.02 -0.72
C CYS A 78 -20.05 -20.05 0.55
N SER A 79 -20.06 -18.93 1.28
CA SER A 79 -21.11 -18.64 2.24
C SER A 79 -22.32 -18.10 1.49
N VAL A 80 -23.40 -18.87 1.47
CA VAL A 80 -24.56 -18.56 0.65
C VAL A 80 -25.70 -18.01 1.50
N ILE A 81 -26.37 -17.00 0.96
CA ILE A 81 -27.63 -16.47 1.47
C ILE A 81 -28.70 -16.57 0.37
N ASP A 82 -29.96 -16.44 0.77
CA ASP A 82 -31.08 -16.25 -0.15
C ASP A 82 -31.81 -14.96 0.24
N GLN A 83 -31.59 -13.88 -0.52
CA GLN A 83 -32.22 -12.59 -0.32
C GLN A 83 -32.88 -12.09 -1.61
N PRO A 84 -34.21 -12.20 -1.76
CA PRO A 84 -34.90 -11.71 -2.95
C PRO A 84 -35.00 -10.18 -3.03
N ASP A 85 -34.81 -9.45 -1.93
CA ASP A 85 -34.86 -7.99 -1.89
C ASP A 85 -33.48 -7.39 -2.22
N GLU A 86 -33.34 -6.88 -3.45
CA GLU A 86 -32.11 -6.24 -3.94
C GLU A 86 -31.67 -5.04 -3.08
N SER A 87 -32.60 -4.29 -2.47
CA SER A 87 -32.23 -3.17 -1.59
C SER A 87 -31.56 -3.67 -0.31
N LYS A 88 -32.00 -4.81 0.23
CA LYS A 88 -31.37 -5.43 1.40
C LYS A 88 -30.04 -6.08 1.06
N GLU A 89 -29.97 -6.74 -0.10
CA GLU A 89 -28.73 -7.29 -0.65
C GLU A 89 -27.66 -6.20 -0.79
N MET A 90 -28.01 -5.07 -1.43
CA MET A 90 -27.11 -3.93 -1.63
C MET A 90 -26.61 -3.36 -0.31
N LYS A 91 -27.49 -3.18 0.68
CA LYS A 91 -27.10 -2.70 2.03
C LYS A 91 -26.15 -3.67 2.71
N LEU A 92 -26.36 -4.98 2.54
CA LEU A 92 -25.48 -6.00 3.08
C LEU A 92 -24.12 -5.98 2.38
N CYS A 93 -24.09 -5.88 1.05
CA CYS A 93 -22.85 -5.73 0.28
C CYS A 93 -22.04 -4.53 0.78
N LEU A 94 -22.69 -3.37 0.98
CA LEU A 94 -22.03 -2.19 1.52
C LEU A 94 -21.51 -2.42 2.95
N ALA A 95 -22.30 -3.07 3.81
CA ALA A 95 -21.91 -3.38 5.18
C ALA A 95 -20.68 -4.32 5.23
N LEU A 96 -20.66 -5.37 4.42
CA LEU A 96 -19.53 -6.31 4.31
C LEU A 96 -18.27 -5.62 3.80
N ASN A 97 -18.41 -4.60 2.94
CA ASN A 97 -17.27 -3.85 2.44
C ASN A 97 -16.76 -2.79 3.42
N ARG A 98 -17.64 -2.16 4.22
CA ARG A 98 -17.27 -0.98 5.02
C ARG A 98 -16.96 -1.29 6.49
N ILE A 99 -17.59 -2.31 7.06
CA ILE A 99 -17.47 -2.60 8.49
C ILE A 99 -16.15 -3.36 8.71
N GLU A 100 -15.09 -2.59 8.90
CA GLU A 100 -13.77 -3.09 9.28
C GLU A 100 -13.43 -2.62 10.70
N GLY A 101 -12.76 -3.49 11.46
CA GLY A 101 -12.29 -3.18 12.80
C GLY A 101 -11.06 -2.28 12.76
N ARG A 102 -10.85 -1.49 13.81
CA ARG A 102 -9.57 -0.78 14.00
C ARG A 102 -8.57 -1.72 14.66
N TRP A 103 -7.33 -1.67 14.22
CA TRP A 103 -6.22 -2.33 14.91
C TRP A 103 -5.97 -1.68 16.27
N ASP A 104 -5.64 -2.53 17.25
CA ASP A 104 -4.93 -2.11 18.45
C ASP A 104 -3.45 -2.01 18.08
N THR A 105 -2.91 -0.79 18.12
CA THR A 105 -1.57 -0.48 17.59
C THR A 105 -0.46 -1.16 18.36
N ASP A 106 -0.64 -1.35 19.67
CA ASP A 106 0.41 -1.90 20.53
C ASP A 106 0.49 -3.41 20.30
N ARG A 107 -0.66 -4.07 20.28
CA ARG A 107 -0.76 -5.52 20.00
C ARG A 107 -0.35 -5.88 18.58
N LEU A 108 -0.71 -5.06 17.59
CA LEU A 108 -0.26 -5.28 16.22
C LEU A 108 1.27 -5.16 16.13
N GLY A 109 1.85 -4.19 16.83
CA GLY A 109 3.29 -4.02 16.88
C GLY A 109 4.04 -5.21 17.47
N GLU A 110 3.53 -5.78 18.56
CA GLU A 110 4.08 -7.00 19.14
C GLU A 110 4.12 -8.15 18.15
N LEU A 111 3.08 -8.31 17.32
CA LEU A 111 3.05 -9.34 16.27
C LEU A 111 4.02 -9.04 15.12
N LEU A 112 4.13 -7.77 14.70
CA LEU A 112 5.01 -7.37 13.59
C LEU A 112 6.50 -7.37 13.95
N ARG A 113 6.86 -7.52 15.23
CA ARG A 113 8.25 -7.72 15.68
C ARG A 113 8.76 -9.14 15.45
N ASP A 114 7.87 -10.10 15.33
CA ASP A 114 8.23 -11.49 15.07
C ASP A 114 8.58 -11.66 13.59
N ASP A 115 9.84 -11.98 13.29
CA ASP A 115 10.29 -12.20 11.91
C ASP A 115 9.62 -13.42 11.28
N GLU A 116 9.27 -14.44 12.07
CA GLU A 116 8.54 -15.61 11.56
C GLU A 116 7.15 -15.21 11.04
N VAL A 117 6.52 -14.17 11.63
CA VAL A 117 5.24 -13.63 11.15
C VAL A 117 5.40 -12.95 9.79
N LEU A 118 6.55 -12.33 9.52
CA LEU A 118 6.83 -11.68 8.23
C LEU A 118 7.21 -12.67 7.13
N GLU A 119 7.62 -13.89 7.49
CA GLU A 119 7.77 -14.98 6.52
C GLU A 119 6.41 -15.42 5.93
N PHE A 120 5.30 -15.10 6.58
CA PHE A 120 3.95 -15.32 6.04
C PHE A 120 3.46 -14.13 5.20
N GLU A 121 2.61 -14.44 4.21
CA GLU A 121 1.90 -13.43 3.41
C GLU A 121 0.79 -12.76 4.22
N THR A 122 1.19 -11.82 5.07
CA THR A 122 0.31 -11.03 5.94
C THR A 122 -0.31 -9.83 5.22
N GLY A 123 0.29 -9.41 4.10
CA GLY A 123 -0.09 -8.21 3.36
C GLY A 123 0.65 -6.94 3.81
N PHE A 124 1.44 -6.99 4.89
CA PHE A 124 2.39 -5.94 5.22
C PHE A 124 3.65 -6.12 4.38
N ASP A 125 4.18 -5.03 3.82
CA ASP A 125 5.48 -5.08 3.17
C ASP A 125 6.62 -5.00 4.20
N ARG A 126 7.81 -5.47 3.81
CA ARG A 126 8.97 -5.50 4.71
C ARG A 126 9.40 -4.09 5.13
N ASP A 127 9.28 -3.11 4.24
CA ASP A 127 9.72 -1.74 4.48
C ASP A 127 8.75 -1.02 5.45
N GLU A 128 7.44 -1.26 5.35
CA GLU A 128 6.39 -0.81 6.28
C GLU A 128 6.67 -1.31 7.69
N VAL A 129 7.06 -2.58 7.82
CA VAL A 129 7.36 -3.18 9.12
C VAL A 129 8.68 -2.66 9.68
N LEU A 130 9.71 -2.48 8.84
CA LEU A 130 10.98 -1.87 9.25
C LEU A 130 10.78 -0.43 9.74
N VAL A 131 9.99 0.37 9.00
CA VAL A 131 9.62 1.73 9.40
C VAL A 131 8.86 1.71 10.73
N TYR A 132 7.92 0.76 10.91
CA TYR A 132 7.21 0.60 12.17
C TYR A 132 8.15 0.31 13.35
N ARG A 133 9.08 -0.64 13.19
CA ARG A 133 10.07 -1.02 14.21
C ARG A 133 11.00 0.14 14.58
N GLN A 134 11.53 0.86 13.59
CA GLN A 134 12.36 2.05 13.80
C GLN A 134 11.61 3.15 14.57
N LEU A 135 10.34 3.35 14.24
CA LEU A 135 9.48 4.33 14.88
C LEU A 135 9.00 3.92 16.28
N GLY A 136 9.08 2.63 16.62
CA GLY A 136 8.72 2.04 17.92
C GLY A 136 9.80 2.20 19.00
N GLY A 137 11.00 2.65 18.63
CA GLY A 137 12.12 2.78 19.55
C GLY A 137 12.92 1.49 19.74
N ASP A 138 12.68 0.46 18.91
CA ASP A 138 13.44 -0.81 18.91
C ASP A 138 14.73 -0.69 18.07
N GLY A 139 15.21 0.54 17.85
CA GLY A 139 16.58 0.77 17.44
C GLY A 139 17.50 0.50 18.63
N GLU A 140 17.79 -0.77 18.91
CA GLU A 140 19.17 -1.07 19.25
C GLU A 140 19.97 -0.59 18.04
N GLY A 141 20.75 0.48 18.24
CA GLY A 141 21.75 0.86 17.29
C GLY A 141 22.67 -0.33 17.12
N GLU A 142 22.55 -1.03 16.00
CA GLU A 142 23.71 -1.69 15.45
C GLU A 142 24.64 -0.56 15.03
N ASP A 143 25.64 -0.37 15.90
CA ASP A 143 26.87 0.36 15.62
C ASP A 143 27.43 -0.14 14.28
N ALA A 144 27.07 0.53 13.19
CA ALA A 144 27.79 0.44 11.93
C ALA A 144 28.97 1.41 11.99
N ASP A 145 29.84 1.22 13.00
CA ASP A 145 31.26 1.52 12.88
C ASP A 145 31.87 0.40 12.00
N ASP A 146 31.53 0.41 10.72
CA ASP A 146 32.28 -0.32 9.69
C ASP A 146 32.64 0.74 8.64
N ASP A 147 33.60 1.58 9.02
CA ASP A 147 34.35 2.46 8.13
C ASP A 147 35.24 1.56 7.27
N PRO A 148 34.91 1.31 5.99
CA PRO A 148 35.82 0.59 5.11
C PRO A 148 36.84 1.63 4.68
N ASP A 149 37.97 1.60 5.38
CA ASP A 149 39.27 2.19 5.03
C ASP A 149 39.44 2.22 3.50
N TRP A 150 39.13 3.37 2.87
CA TRP A 150 39.39 3.57 1.45
C TRP A 150 40.79 4.15 1.35
N ASP A 151 41.72 3.22 1.15
CA ASP A 151 43.12 3.39 0.87
C ASP A 151 43.45 4.71 0.15
N GLN A 152 44.44 5.39 0.74
CA GLN A 152 45.29 6.34 0.04
C GLN A 152 45.93 5.64 -1.15
N ASP A 153 45.60 6.07 -2.37
CA ASP A 153 46.51 5.94 -3.49
C ASP A 153 46.61 7.28 -4.21
N GLU A 154 47.79 7.87 -4.07
CA GLU A 154 48.34 8.97 -4.85
C GLU A 154 48.36 8.60 -6.34
N ASP A 155 48.11 9.56 -7.23
CA ASP A 155 48.67 9.51 -8.59
C ASP A 155 49.32 10.88 -8.91
N PRO A 156 50.63 10.93 -9.21
CA PRO A 156 51.40 12.16 -9.33
C PRO A 156 51.50 12.69 -10.77
N ASP A 157 51.75 14.00 -10.87
CA ASP A 157 52.41 14.72 -11.96
C ASP A 157 51.84 14.66 -13.41
N ALA A 158 51.31 15.81 -13.85
CA ALA A 158 51.66 16.36 -15.16
C ALA A 158 51.51 17.91 -15.16
N GLU A 159 52.64 18.58 -15.34
CA GLU A 159 52.88 20.03 -15.32
C GLU A 159 52.37 20.79 -16.57
N ASP A 160 52.08 22.08 -16.33
CA ASP A 160 52.24 23.30 -17.16
C ASP A 160 51.63 23.46 -18.57
N ALA A 161 50.77 24.48 -18.72
CA ALA A 161 51.05 25.71 -19.48
C ALA A 161 49.79 26.61 -19.71
N ASP A 162 49.80 27.78 -19.06
CA ASP A 162 49.51 29.15 -19.50
C ASP A 162 48.46 29.44 -20.61
N GLY A 163 47.52 30.36 -20.34
CA GLY A 163 46.81 31.10 -21.40
C GLY A 163 45.49 31.79 -21.03
N GLU A 164 45.61 33.01 -20.50
CA GLU A 164 44.79 34.24 -20.72
C GLU A 164 43.26 34.26 -20.46
N GLU A 165 42.87 35.27 -19.65
CA GLU A 165 41.52 35.75 -19.37
C GLU A 165 40.89 36.45 -20.59
N GLU A 166 39.66 36.09 -20.97
CA GLU A 166 38.72 37.01 -21.61
C GLU A 166 37.30 36.83 -21.03
N ASP A 167 36.85 37.89 -20.37
CA ASP A 167 35.46 38.15 -19.96
C ASP A 167 34.55 38.25 -21.19
N GLU A 168 33.50 37.41 -21.28
CA GLU A 168 32.25 37.74 -21.96
C GLU A 168 31.05 37.02 -21.29
N PRO A 169 29.85 37.63 -21.30
CA PRO A 169 28.86 37.46 -20.25
C PRO A 169 28.09 36.14 -20.35
N ALA A 170 27.76 35.59 -19.17
CA ALA A 170 26.89 34.45 -18.97
C ALA A 170 25.52 34.63 -19.67
N GLY A 171 25.43 34.13 -20.90
CA GLY A 171 24.19 33.75 -21.57
C GLY A 171 24.13 32.23 -21.58
N GLY A 172 23.62 31.64 -20.49
CA GLY A 172 23.32 30.22 -20.39
C GLY A 172 21.97 30.09 -19.73
N ASP A 173 20.97 29.71 -20.53
CA ASP A 173 19.67 29.25 -20.06
C ASP A 173 19.89 28.00 -19.19
N ASP A 174 20.16 28.19 -17.90
CA ASP A 174 19.85 27.17 -16.90
C ASP A 174 18.33 27.21 -16.69
N GLU A 175 17.59 26.62 -17.62
CA GLU A 175 16.28 26.08 -17.27
C GLU A 175 16.54 25.02 -16.18
N PRO A 176 16.13 25.24 -14.91
CA PRO A 176 16.23 24.19 -13.92
C PRO A 176 15.35 23.06 -14.41
N ALA A 177 15.95 21.90 -14.72
CA ALA A 177 15.23 20.71 -15.15
C ALA A 177 14.01 20.52 -14.22
N MET A 178 12.82 20.73 -14.79
CA MET A 178 11.55 20.79 -14.07
C MET A 178 11.20 19.39 -13.56
N GLY A 179 11.85 18.99 -12.47
CA GLY A 179 11.47 17.83 -11.69
C GLY A 179 10.04 18.05 -11.21
N THR A 180 9.12 17.19 -11.63
CA THR A 180 7.77 17.17 -11.09
C THR A 180 7.70 16.08 -10.01
N THR A 181 7.22 16.43 -8.83
CA THR A 181 6.92 15.51 -7.73
C THR A 181 5.42 15.26 -7.67
N VAL A 182 5.00 14.03 -7.40
CA VAL A 182 3.59 13.68 -7.19
C VAL A 182 3.26 13.80 -5.71
N VAL A 183 2.29 14.63 -5.37
CA VAL A 183 1.76 14.73 -4.00
C VAL A 183 0.51 13.88 -3.90
N ARG A 184 0.46 13.00 -2.89
CA ARG A 184 -0.68 12.11 -2.59
C ARG A 184 -1.33 12.50 -1.27
N ILE A 185 -2.65 12.74 -1.30
CA ILE A 185 -3.46 13.02 -0.11
C ILE A 185 -4.72 12.16 -0.20
N GLY A 186 -4.76 11.06 0.57
CA GLY A 186 -5.78 10.02 0.39
C GLY A 186 -5.79 9.50 -1.05
N HIS A 187 -6.97 9.43 -1.67
CA HIS A 187 -7.17 9.03 -3.07
C HIS A 187 -6.83 10.11 -4.11
N LEU A 188 -6.44 11.32 -3.72
CA LEU A 188 -6.12 12.40 -4.64
C LEU A 188 -4.62 12.44 -4.96
N HIS A 189 -4.28 12.49 -6.24
CA HIS A 189 -2.91 12.66 -6.72
C HIS A 189 -2.79 13.83 -7.71
N PHE A 190 -1.80 14.70 -7.51
CA PHE A 190 -1.50 15.77 -8.46
C PHE A 190 0.02 16.00 -8.57
N LYS A 191 0.47 16.32 -9.79
CA LYS A 191 1.87 16.60 -10.12
C LYS A 191 2.17 18.07 -9.81
N VAL A 192 3.22 18.32 -9.05
CA VAL A 192 3.67 19.66 -8.66
C VAL A 192 5.14 19.81 -9.01
N GLU A 193 5.53 20.98 -9.47
CA GLU A 193 6.94 21.32 -9.71
C GLU A 193 7.72 21.34 -8.39
N VAL A 194 8.85 20.65 -8.35
CA VAL A 194 9.71 20.49 -7.16
C VAL A 194 10.06 21.82 -6.48
N PRO A 195 10.41 22.91 -7.19
CA PRO A 195 10.71 24.20 -6.56
C PRO A 195 9.49 24.81 -5.85
N ARG A 196 8.28 24.58 -6.39
CA ARG A 196 7.03 25.10 -5.83
C ARG A 196 6.59 24.28 -4.62
N TYR A 197 6.82 22.97 -4.65
CA TYR A 197 6.60 22.08 -3.51
C TYR A 197 7.50 22.43 -2.33
N LYS A 198 8.82 22.61 -2.55
CA LYS A 198 9.77 22.95 -1.47
C LYS A 198 9.41 24.26 -0.77
N ARG A 199 9.13 25.33 -1.52
CA ARG A 199 8.69 26.61 -0.94
C ARG A 199 7.39 26.51 -0.14
N LEU A 200 6.45 25.66 -0.59
CA LEU A 200 5.20 25.43 0.13
C LEU A 200 5.47 24.74 1.47
N VAL A 201 6.28 23.67 1.47
CA VAL A 201 6.64 22.93 2.69
C VAL A 201 7.40 23.81 3.68
N GLU A 202 8.36 24.60 3.20
CA GLU A 202 9.12 25.57 4.02
C GLU A 202 8.18 26.63 4.62
N SER A 203 7.26 27.18 3.83
CA SER A 203 6.28 28.16 4.34
C SER A 203 5.32 27.59 5.39
N ILE A 204 4.99 26.30 5.30
CA ILE A 204 4.13 25.60 6.27
C ILE A 204 4.92 25.30 7.56
N ARG A 205 6.21 24.97 7.43
CA ARG A 205 7.13 24.74 8.55
C ARG A 205 7.42 26.02 9.32
N ASP A 206 7.66 27.13 8.63
CA ASP A 206 7.97 28.44 9.23
C ASP A 206 6.74 29.10 9.85
N ALA A 207 5.53 28.76 9.38
CA ALA A 207 4.28 29.21 9.99
C ALA A 207 3.91 28.44 11.28
N GLY A 208 4.70 27.44 11.69
CA GLY A 208 4.50 26.68 12.93
C GLY A 208 3.22 25.85 12.96
N ILE A 209 2.68 25.46 11.81
CA ILE A 209 1.37 24.78 11.72
C ILE A 209 1.48 23.28 12.04
N PHE A 210 2.67 22.68 12.00
CA PHE A 210 2.87 21.27 12.31
C PHE A 210 4.16 21.04 13.09
N ASP A 211 4.04 20.56 14.33
CA ASP A 211 5.18 20.10 15.12
C ASP A 211 5.74 18.79 14.57
N GLN A 212 7.06 18.57 14.68
CA GLN A 212 7.73 17.38 14.13
C GLN A 212 7.17 16.08 14.74
N GLY A 213 6.71 16.12 16.00
CA GLY A 213 6.03 15.00 16.65
C GLY A 213 4.64 14.72 16.07
N GLU A 214 3.89 15.76 15.70
CA GLU A 214 2.57 15.63 15.09
C GLU A 214 2.65 15.09 13.66
N ILE A 215 3.68 15.49 12.90
CA ILE A 215 3.97 14.93 11.57
C ILE A 215 4.29 13.44 11.68
N ALA A 216 5.10 13.05 12.68
CA ALA A 216 5.41 11.64 12.90
C ALA A 216 4.16 10.83 13.28
N GLN A 217 3.28 11.38 14.12
CA GLN A 217 2.01 10.75 14.47
C GLN A 217 1.04 10.64 13.29
N GLU A 218 0.96 11.67 12.44
CA GLU A 218 0.10 11.66 11.26
C GLU A 218 0.65 10.74 10.15
N MET A 219 1.98 10.65 10.00
CA MET A 219 2.61 9.66 9.10
C MET A 219 2.38 8.23 9.59
N LYS A 220 2.56 7.96 10.89
CA LYS A 220 2.18 6.67 11.50
C LYS A 220 0.69 6.37 11.28
N ARG A 221 -0.18 7.38 11.40
CA ARG A 221 -1.61 7.23 11.15
C ARG A 221 -1.91 6.86 9.70
N ARG A 222 -1.18 7.39 8.71
CA ARG A 222 -1.44 7.16 7.27
C ARG A 222 -0.78 5.91 6.71
N LEU A 223 0.42 5.55 7.16
CA LEU A 223 1.04 4.28 6.81
C LEU A 223 0.19 3.09 7.30
N LEU A 224 -0.47 3.25 8.44
CA LEU A 224 -1.29 2.19 9.05
C LEU A 224 -2.80 2.39 8.83
N ARG A 225 -3.20 3.35 7.99
CA ARG A 225 -4.57 3.56 7.53
C ARG A 225 -4.55 3.97 6.05
N HIS A 226 -4.98 3.06 5.18
CA HIS A 226 -5.43 3.45 3.85
C HIS A 226 -6.67 4.33 3.98
N ASP A 227 -6.49 5.66 3.97
CA ASP A 227 -7.55 6.63 3.63
C ASP A 227 -7.69 6.73 2.10
#